data_AF-A0A7W0YCV8-F1
#
_entry.id   AF-A0A7W0YCV8-F1
#
_cell.length_a   1.000
_cell.length_b   1.000
_cell.length_c   1.000
_cell.angle_alpha   90.00
_cell.angle_beta   90.00
_cell.angle_gamma   90.00
#
_symmetry.space_group_name_H-M   'P 1'
#
loop_
_entity.id
_entity.type
_entity.pdbx_description
1 polymer ?
#
loop_
_entity_poly.entity_id
_entity_poly.type
_entity_poly.pdbx_seq_one_letter_code
_entity_poly.pdbx_strand_id
1 'polypeptide(L)'
;MPHPDASAIVNRYLSDKKDPHAAFMGQAKAYLWLGAYDQVVNAEDNDTDAVVAWERHPARWRNSPGFKRTHERLGVVTYWRQHGFPPQCRPIGATDFECK
;
A
#
# COMPACT_ATOMS: atom_id res chain seq x y z
N MET A 1 -0.61 11.03 11.83
CA MET A 1 0.77 11.52 11.70
C MET A 1 1.64 10.30 11.43
N PRO A 2 2.71 10.39 10.61
CA PRO A 2 3.62 9.27 10.46
C PRO A 2 4.19 8.90 11.84
N HIS A 3 4.07 7.64 12.23
CA HIS A 3 4.66 7.17 13.48
C HIS A 3 6.19 7.17 13.29
N PRO A 4 6.97 7.85 14.15
CA PRO A 4 8.41 8.00 13.95
C PRO A 4 9.17 6.67 13.97
N ASP A 5 8.54 5.59 14.44
CA ASP A 5 9.13 4.26 14.53
C ASP A 5 8.18 3.15 14.04
N ALA A 6 7.42 3.41 12.98
CA ALA A 6 6.48 2.43 12.43
C ALA A 6 7.18 1.11 12.08
N SER A 7 8.41 1.16 11.57
CA SER A 7 9.16 -0.05 11.20
C SER A 7 9.56 -0.90 12.41
N ALA A 8 10.02 -0.33 13.53
CA ALA A 8 10.30 -1.16 14.70
C ALA A 8 9.02 -1.72 15.33
N ILE A 9 7.92 -0.97 15.32
CA ILE A 9 6.61 -1.47 15.79
C ILE A 9 6.17 -2.68 14.96
N VAL A 10 6.18 -2.54 13.62
CA VAL A 10 5.78 -3.61 12.70
C VAL A 10 6.71 -4.82 12.83
N ASN A 11 8.03 -4.62 12.84
CA ASN A 11 8.99 -5.71 12.97
C ASN A 11 8.84 -6.45 14.30
N ARG A 12 8.65 -5.72 15.41
CA ARG A 12 8.40 -6.32 16.72
C ARG A 12 7.12 -7.15 16.70
N TYR A 13 6.02 -6.60 16.18
CA TYR A 13 4.74 -7.30 16.12
C TYR A 13 4.81 -8.57 15.28
N LEU A 14 5.38 -8.50 14.08
CA LEU A 14 5.47 -9.66 13.17
C LEU A 14 6.51 -10.70 13.61
N SER A 15 7.50 -10.31 14.42
CA SER A 15 8.46 -11.25 15.01
C SER A 15 7.88 -12.11 16.13
N ASP A 16 6.71 -11.74 16.68
CA ASP A 16 6.05 -12.52 17.72
C ASP A 16 5.37 -13.75 17.13
N LYS A 17 6.15 -14.84 17.02
CA LYS A 17 5.70 -16.14 16.50
C LYS A 17 4.59 -16.80 17.34
N LYS A 18 4.24 -16.23 18.50
CA LYS A 18 3.18 -16.75 19.37
C LYS A 18 1.82 -16.14 19.07
N ASP A 19 1.76 -15.04 18.33
CA ASP A 19 0.50 -14.42 17.92
C ASP A 19 0.04 -14.97 16.56
N PRO A 20 -1.03 -15.80 16.51
CA PRO A 20 -1.55 -16.31 15.26
C PRO A 20 -2.13 -15.21 14.34
N HIS A 21 -2.43 -14.02 14.88
CA HIS A 21 -2.91 -12.88 14.10
C HIS A 21 -1.77 -12.14 13.39
N ALA A 22 -0.54 -12.21 13.89
CA ALA A 22 0.63 -11.59 13.27
C ALA A 22 0.92 -12.18 11.89
N ALA A 23 0.70 -13.49 11.72
CA ALA A 23 0.83 -14.18 10.44
C ALA A 23 -0.24 -13.75 9.40
N PHE A 24 -1.41 -13.30 9.86
CA PHE A 24 -2.51 -12.88 8.97
C PHE A 24 -2.43 -11.39 8.58
N MET A 25 -1.83 -10.55 9.43
CA MET A 25 -1.77 -9.11 9.16
C MET A 25 -0.75 -8.79 8.07
N GLY A 26 0.50 -9.27 8.20
CA GLY A 26 1.56 -8.87 7.28
C GLY A 26 2.08 -7.43 7.48
N GLN A 27 3.28 -7.15 6.98
CA GLN A 27 3.95 -5.84 6.94
C GLN A 27 3.12 -4.78 6.22
N ALA A 28 2.64 -5.05 5.00
CA ALA A 28 1.93 -4.03 4.21
C ALA A 28 0.68 -3.51 4.95
N LYS A 29 -0.17 -4.42 5.46
CA LYS A 29 -1.36 -4.05 6.23
C LYS A 29 -1.01 -3.34 7.53
N ALA A 30 0.01 -3.81 8.26
CA ALA A 30 0.44 -3.13 9.48
C ALA A 30 0.89 -1.69 9.22
N TYR A 31 1.65 -1.44 8.15
CA TYR A 31 2.03 -0.08 7.74
C TYR A 31 0.84 0.78 7.33
N LEU A 32 -0.15 0.21 6.62
CA LEU A 32 -1.38 0.91 6.27
C LEU A 32 -2.13 1.38 7.52
N TRP A 33 -2.29 0.51 8.52
CA TRP A 33 -3.00 0.79 9.76
C TRP A 33 -2.29 1.84 10.61
N LEU A 34 -0.96 1.86 10.60
CA LEU A 34 -0.14 2.89 11.26
C LEU A 34 -0.04 4.21 10.48
N GLY A 35 -0.58 4.28 9.26
CA GLY A 35 -0.47 5.43 8.38
C GLY A 35 0.95 5.66 7.82
N ALA A 36 1.81 4.63 7.85
CA ALA A 36 3.18 4.65 7.36
C ALA A 36 3.23 4.28 5.87
N TYR A 37 2.49 5.04 5.05
CA TYR A 37 2.26 4.72 3.63
C TYR A 37 3.53 4.59 2.79
N ASP A 38 4.57 5.33 3.13
CA ASP A 38 5.83 5.25 2.40
C ASP A 38 6.57 3.92 2.62
N GLN A 39 6.28 3.20 3.71
CA GLN A 39 6.88 1.90 4.00
C GLN A 39 6.18 0.74 3.29
N VAL A 40 4.91 0.93 2.88
CA VAL A 40 4.13 -0.10 2.18
C VAL A 40 4.83 -0.55 0.90
N VAL A 41 5.46 0.38 0.17
CA VAL A 41 6.19 0.06 -1.07
C VAL A 41 7.35 -0.89 -0.83
N ASN A 42 7.87 -1.02 0.39
CA ASN A 42 9.01 -1.86 0.75
C ASN A 42 8.61 -3.13 1.51
N ALA A 43 7.31 -3.33 1.80
CA ALA A 43 6.84 -4.55 2.45
C ALA A 43 7.24 -5.78 1.61
N GLU A 44 7.66 -6.84 2.30
CA GLU A 44 8.14 -8.08 1.67
C GLU A 44 7.00 -9.08 1.44
N ASP A 45 5.82 -8.84 2.01
CA ASP A 45 4.68 -9.72 1.85
C ASP A 45 3.81 -9.39 0.63
N ASN A 46 3.12 -10.43 0.17
CA ASN A 46 2.24 -10.39 -1.00
C ASN A 46 0.79 -10.04 -0.61
N ASP A 47 0.55 -9.16 0.38
CA ASP A 47 -0.81 -8.68 0.67
C ASP A 47 -1.27 -7.71 -0.43
N THR A 48 -1.54 -8.28 -1.60
CA THR A 48 -1.96 -7.55 -2.79
C THR A 48 -3.35 -6.99 -2.63
N ASP A 49 -4.21 -7.59 -1.81
CA ASP A 49 -5.55 -7.07 -1.55
C ASP A 49 -5.47 -5.75 -0.78
N ALA A 50 -4.75 -5.65 0.34
CA ALA A 50 -4.69 -4.37 1.06
C ALA A 50 -4.00 -3.24 0.24
N VAL A 51 -3.11 -3.62 -0.69
CA VAL A 51 -2.29 -2.71 -1.47
C VAL A 51 -2.95 -2.25 -2.76
N VAL A 52 -3.63 -3.15 -3.48
CA VAL A 52 -4.28 -2.93 -4.77
C VAL A 52 -5.79 -2.74 -4.62
N ALA A 53 -6.40 -3.37 -3.61
CA ALA A 53 -7.81 -3.21 -3.38
C ALA A 53 -8.04 -1.86 -2.74
N TRP A 54 -8.85 -1.10 -3.45
CA TRP A 54 -9.92 -0.19 -3.05
C TRP A 54 -10.57 -0.37 -1.66
N GLU A 55 -9.86 -0.88 -0.64
CA GLU A 55 -10.27 -0.85 0.74
C GLU A 55 -10.64 0.59 1.09
N ARG A 56 -11.85 0.72 1.65
CA ARG A 56 -12.42 2.03 2.00
C ARG A 56 -11.58 2.71 3.07
N HIS A 57 -10.80 1.92 3.81
CA HIS A 57 -9.94 2.36 4.88
C HIS A 57 -8.53 1.77 4.72
N PRO A 58 -7.48 2.57 4.97
CA PRO A 58 -7.54 3.98 5.35
C PRO A 58 -7.70 4.89 4.12
N ALA A 59 -8.70 5.79 4.12
CA ALA A 59 -9.02 6.67 2.99
C ALA A 59 -7.84 7.54 2.50
N ARG A 60 -6.87 7.82 3.38
CA ARG A 60 -5.66 8.59 3.05
C ARG A 60 -4.64 7.80 2.22
N TRP A 61 -4.70 6.46 2.19
CA TRP A 61 -3.81 5.62 1.41
C TRP A 61 -3.88 5.96 -0.08
N ARG A 62 -5.09 5.94 -0.67
CA ARG A 62 -5.32 6.22 -2.10
C ARG A 62 -4.83 7.58 -2.58
N ASN A 63 -4.70 8.54 -1.66
CA ASN A 63 -4.22 9.90 -1.94
C ASN A 63 -2.76 10.12 -1.50
N SER A 64 -2.06 9.06 -1.06
CA SER A 64 -0.68 9.16 -0.59
C SER A 64 0.33 8.94 -1.72
N PRO A 65 1.54 9.53 -1.64
CA PRO A 65 2.64 9.20 -2.55
C PRO A 65 3.00 7.71 -2.55
N GLY A 66 2.86 7.03 -1.40
CA GLY A 66 3.10 5.59 -1.27
C GLY A 66 2.20 4.75 -2.17
N PHE A 67 0.95 5.17 -2.39
CA PHE A 67 0.02 4.48 -3.29
C PHE A 67 0.51 4.45 -4.72
N LYS A 68 0.94 5.61 -5.25
CA LYS A 68 1.49 5.72 -6.60
C LYS A 68 2.71 4.82 -6.77
N ARG A 69 3.69 4.95 -5.86
CA ARG A 69 4.93 4.15 -5.92
C ARG A 69 4.67 2.66 -5.80
N THR A 70 3.67 2.25 -5.02
CA THR A 70 3.34 0.83 -4.88
C THR A 70 2.68 0.28 -6.15
N HIS A 71 1.78 1.03 -6.78
CA HIS A 71 1.16 0.63 -8.06
C HIS A 71 2.17 0.62 -9.22
N GLU A 72 3.16 1.51 -9.19
CA GLU A 72 4.31 1.48 -10.10
C GLU A 72 5.17 0.24 -9.88
N ARG A 73 5.57 -0.04 -8.63
CA ARG A 73 6.38 -1.23 -8.26
C ARG A 73 5.69 -2.54 -8.66
N LEU A 74 4.38 -2.62 -8.48
CA LEU A 74 3.59 -3.81 -8.83
C LEU A 74 3.25 -3.91 -10.33
N GLY A 75 3.63 -2.92 -11.16
CA GLY A 75 3.33 -2.90 -12.59
C GLY A 75 1.86 -2.64 -12.94
N VAL A 76 1.04 -2.28 -11.95
CA VAL A 76 -0.40 -2.03 -12.14
C VAL A 76 -0.63 -0.81 -13.04
N VAL A 77 0.20 0.22 -12.93
CA VAL A 77 0.13 1.41 -13.80
C VAL A 77 0.37 1.05 -15.27
N THR A 78 1.33 0.15 -15.53
CA THR A 78 1.60 -0.35 -16.88
C THR A 78 0.39 -1.06 -17.46
N TYR A 79 -0.25 -1.92 -16.66
CA TYR A 79 -1.48 -2.61 -17.05
C TYR A 79 -2.62 -1.61 -17.34
N TRP A 80 -2.86 -0.63 -16.48
CA TRP A 80 -3.88 0.40 -16.70
C TRP A 80 -3.64 1.25 -17.95
N ARG A 81 -2.38 1.53 -18.31
CA ARG A 81 -2.08 2.27 -19.54
C ARG A 81 -2.40 1.46 -20.80
N GLN A 82 -2.28 0.13 -20.75
CA GLN A 82 -2.57 -0.75 -21.88
C GLN A 82 -4.06 -1.08 -22.00
N HIS A 83 -4.74 -1.25 -20.88
CA HIS A 83 -6.12 -1.77 -20.84
C HIS A 83 -7.17 -0.75 -20.41
N GLY A 84 -6.76 0.43 -19.98
CA GLY A 84 -7.63 1.48 -19.45
C GLY A 84 -7.53 1.63 -17.94
N PHE A 85 -7.66 2.87 -17.48
CA PHE A 85 -7.67 3.18 -16.04
C PHE A 85 -9.04 2.83 -15.43
N PRO A 86 -9.06 2.45 -14.15
CA PRO A 86 -10.31 2.26 -13.42
C PRO A 86 -11.07 3.59 -13.30
N PRO A 87 -12.41 3.59 -13.11
CA PRO A 87 -13.22 4.83 -13.09
C PRO A 87 -12.78 5.89 -12.06
N GLN A 88 -12.12 5.43 -11.00
CA GLN A 88 -11.63 6.27 -9.91
C GLN A 88 -10.32 7.00 -10.28
N CYS A 89 -9.58 6.52 -11.29
CA CYS A 89 -8.27 7.04 -11.66
C CYS A 89 -8.21 7.47 -13.13
N ARG A 90 -7.31 8.40 -13.43
CA ARG A 90 -7.03 8.85 -14.80
C ARG A 90 -5.54 9.14 -14.99
N PRO A 91 -5.01 8.95 -16.21
CA PRO A 91 -3.62 9.29 -16.49
C PRO A 91 -3.40 10.80 -16.44
N ILE A 92 -2.24 11.21 -15.95
CA ILE A 92 -1.70 12.57 -16.07
C ILE A 92 -0.42 12.46 -16.91
N GLY A 93 -0.54 12.81 -18.19
CA GLY A 93 0.57 12.69 -19.13
C GLY A 93 1.09 11.26 -19.29
N ALA A 94 2.37 11.13 -19.63
CA ALA A 94 2.99 9.86 -20.00
C ALA A 94 3.39 8.99 -18.80
N THR A 95 3.69 9.59 -17.65
CA THR A 95 4.30 8.87 -16.52
C THR A 95 3.44 8.89 -15.25
N ASP A 96 2.56 9.85 -15.07
CA ASP A 96 1.80 10.01 -13.82
C ASP A 96 0.30 9.67 -13.98
N PHE A 97 -0.41 9.57 -12.86
CA PHE A 97 -1.85 9.39 -12.76
C PHE A 97 -2.41 10.04 -11.49
N GLU A 98 -3.69 10.37 -11.49
CA GLU A 98 -4.41 10.77 -10.28
C GLU A 98 -5.64 9.90 -10.06
N CYS A 99 -6.05 9.76 -8.80
CA CYS A 99 -7.27 9.08 -8.39
C CYS A 99 -8.14 10.04 -7.57
N LYS A 100 -9.46 9.90 -7.67
CA LYS A 100 -10.48 10.69 -6.95
C LYS A 100 -11.37 9.80 -6.07
#